data_AF-A0A818CS57-F1
#
_entry.id   AF-A0A818CS57-F1
#
_cell.length_a   1.000
_cell.length_b   1.000
_cell.length_c   1.000
_cell.angle_alpha   90.00
_cell.angle_beta   90.00
_cell.angle_gamma   90.00
#
_symmetry.space_group_name_H-M   'P 1'
#
loop_
_entity.id
_entity.type
_entity.pdbx_description
1 polymer ?
#
loop_
_entity_poly.entity_id
_entity_poly.type
_entity_poly.pdbx_seq_one_letter_code
_entity_poly.pdbx_strand_id
1 'polypeptide(L)'
;EQRGLLKLIRMTLVQFIRVTYGSTINRQVRRYIVSLFQEEYIVKYLIMLRDTFWPKTPPVERQTRTDDEKRERRQQAKQHLLSNIPETISLIFGSDTARLGAERLFELFQDIQLNKHLCY
;
A
#
# COMPACT_ATOMS: atom_id res chain seq x y z
N GLU A 1 36.01 -13.59 -16.89
CA GLU A 1 36.27 -13.66 -15.43
C GLU A 1 35.85 -12.42 -14.62
N GLN A 2 35.97 -11.17 -15.12
CA GLN A 2 35.74 -9.97 -14.31
C GLN A 2 34.32 -9.79 -13.72
N ARG A 3 33.27 -10.32 -14.38
CA ARG A 3 31.90 -10.28 -13.86
C ARG A 3 31.72 -11.10 -12.57
N GLY A 4 32.50 -12.16 -12.38
CA GLY A 4 32.49 -12.98 -11.16
C GLY A 4 33.14 -12.26 -9.97
N LEU A 5 34.25 -11.55 -10.22
CA LEU A 5 34.94 -10.73 -9.23
C LEU A 5 34.09 -9.58 -8.71
N LEU A 6 33.41 -8.84 -9.59
CA LEU A 6 32.50 -7.76 -9.17
C LEU A 6 31.32 -8.29 -8.33
N LYS A 7 30.81 -9.48 -8.65
CA LYS A 7 29.75 -10.14 -7.87
C LYS A 7 30.25 -10.52 -6.48
N LEU A 8 31.46 -11.09 -6.37
CA LEU A 8 32.11 -11.41 -5.10
C LEU A 8 32.33 -10.16 -4.25
N ILE A 9 32.90 -9.10 -4.82
CA ILE A 9 33.15 -7.84 -4.12
C ILE A 9 31.83 -7.25 -3.58
N ARG A 10 30.77 -7.22 -4.41
CA ARG A 10 29.44 -6.78 -3.97
C ARG A 10 28.91 -7.61 -2.81
N MET A 11 29.03 -8.94 -2.89
CA MET A 11 28.56 -9.83 -1.83
C MET A 11 29.32 -9.59 -0.52
N THR A 12 30.65 -9.50 -0.58
CA THR A 12 31.50 -9.27 0.59
C THR A 12 31.25 -7.90 1.22
N LEU A 13 31.05 -6.85 0.41
CA LEU A 13 30.72 -5.51 0.92
C LEU A 13 29.36 -5.49 1.62
N VAL A 14 28.33 -6.12 1.04
CA VAL A 14 27.01 -6.23 1.68
C VAL A 14 27.11 -7.01 2.99
N GLN A 15 27.87 -8.11 3.01
CA GLN A 15 28.11 -8.91 4.21
C GLN A 15 28.81 -8.09 5.30
N PHE A 16 29.86 -7.35 4.93
CA PHE A 16 30.61 -6.49 5.84
C PHE A 16 29.72 -5.40 6.43
N ILE A 17 28.92 -4.71 5.62
CA ILE A 17 27.98 -3.69 6.09
C ILE A 17 26.97 -4.30 7.06
N ARG A 18 26.43 -5.49 6.75
CA ARG A 18 25.50 -6.19 7.66
C ARG A 18 26.14 -6.54 9.00
N VAL A 19 27.38 -7.01 9.01
CA VAL A 19 28.09 -7.37 10.25
C VAL A 19 28.43 -6.12 11.07
N THR A 20 28.97 -5.08 10.42
CA THR A 20 29.47 -3.87 11.09
C THR A 20 28.33 -2.95 11.54
N TYR A 21 27.28 -2.81 10.71
CA TYR A 21 26.19 -1.86 10.95
C TYR A 21 24.85 -2.51 11.27
N GLY A 22 24.69 -3.83 11.14
CA GLY A 22 23.40 -4.49 11.37
C GLY A 22 22.84 -4.23 12.76
N SER A 23 23.68 -4.30 13.80
CA SER A 23 23.27 -4.02 15.19
C SER A 23 22.96 -2.54 15.41
N THR A 24 23.74 -1.63 14.82
CA THR A 24 23.54 -0.18 14.91
C THR A 24 22.27 0.28 14.21
N ILE A 25 22.04 -0.19 12.98
CA ILE A 25 20.82 0.06 12.22
C ILE A 25 19.61 -0.47 12.99
N ASN A 26 19.65 -1.72 13.45
CA ASN A 26 18.55 -2.31 14.21
C ASN A 26 18.24 -1.52 15.50
N ARG A 27 19.29 -1.08 16.21
CA ARG A 27 19.14 -0.23 17.40
C ARG A 27 18.53 1.13 17.06
N GLN A 28 18.93 1.75 15.95
CA GLN A 28 18.42 3.05 15.53
C GLN A 28 16.97 2.96 15.06
N VAL A 29 16.61 1.93 14.28
CA VAL A 29 15.24 1.62 13.89
C VAL A 29 14.37 1.42 15.13
N ARG A 30 14.81 0.60 16.09
CA ARG A 30 14.08 0.37 17.34
C ARG A 30 13.87 1.66 18.13
N ARG A 31 14.90 2.51 18.27
CA ARG A 31 14.77 3.80 18.94
C ARG A 31 13.76 4.71 18.25
N TYR A 32 13.80 4.77 16.92
CA TYR A 32 12.86 5.57 16.15
C TYR A 32 11.43 5.07 16.33
N ILE A 33 11.21 3.76 16.24
CA ILE A 33 9.90 3.14 16.50
C ILE A 33 9.43 3.50 17.92
N VAL A 34 10.25 3.30 18.95
CA VAL A 34 9.88 3.66 20.33
C VAL A 34 9.53 5.15 20.44
N SER A 35 10.26 6.03 19.75
CA SER A 35 9.97 7.47 19.73
C SER A 35 8.63 7.79 19.07
N LEU A 36 8.29 7.12 17.95
CA LEU A 36 7.00 7.27 17.28
C LEU A 36 5.82 6.87 18.18
N PHE A 37 6.03 5.90 19.08
CA PHE A 37 5.00 5.42 20.00
C PHE A 37 5.12 6.01 21.42
N GLN A 38 5.82 7.13 21.59
CA GLN A 38 5.76 7.86 22.85
C GLN A 38 4.36 8.47 23.04
N GLU A 39 3.93 8.57 24.30
CA GLU A 39 2.59 9.00 24.69
C GLU A 39 2.17 10.33 24.06
N GLU A 40 3.10 11.28 23.98
CA GLU A 40 2.91 12.60 23.38
C GLU A 40 2.52 12.55 21.88
N TYR A 41 3.09 11.61 21.12
CA TYR A 41 2.83 11.48 19.69
C TYR A 41 1.53 10.73 19.41
N ILE A 42 1.19 9.73 20.23
CA ILE A 42 -0.06 8.97 20.07
C ILE A 42 -1.27 9.90 20.19
N VAL A 43 -1.28 10.79 21.19
CA VAL A 43 -2.35 11.79 21.36
C VAL A 43 -2.44 12.69 20.12
N LYS A 44 -1.30 13.14 19.59
CA LYS A 44 -1.26 13.98 18.39
C LYS A 44 -1.80 13.24 17.15
N TYR A 45 -1.45 11.95 16.98
CA TYR A 45 -1.99 11.14 15.89
C TYR A 45 -3.50 10.93 16.03
N LEU A 46 -4.00 10.68 17.23
CA LEU A 46 -5.44 10.55 17.48
C LEU A 46 -6.20 11.85 17.20
N ILE A 47 -5.65 13.00 17.60
CA ILE A 47 -6.21 14.32 17.29
C ILE A 47 -6.23 14.54 15.78
N MET A 48 -5.12 14.29 15.09
CA MET A 48 -5.02 14.44 13.64
C MET A 48 -6.00 13.53 12.90
N LEU A 49 -6.12 12.28 13.35
CA LEU A 49 -7.05 11.31 12.79
C LEU A 49 -8.50 11.76 13.00
N ARG A 50 -8.85 12.16 14.23
CA ARG A 50 -10.17 12.73 14.53
C ARG A 50 -10.48 13.92 13.62
N ASP A 51 -9.57 14.88 13.49
CA ASP A 51 -9.81 16.12 12.75
C ASP A 51 -9.86 15.89 11.23
N THR A 52 -9.18 14.86 10.72
CA THR A 52 -9.19 14.48 9.30
C THR A 52 -10.49 13.76 8.91
N PHE A 53 -10.98 12.85 9.76
CA PHE A 53 -12.18 12.05 9.48
C PHE A 53 -13.47 12.74 9.95
N TRP A 54 -13.42 13.55 11.01
CA TRP A 54 -14.53 14.34 11.54
C TRP A 54 -14.15 15.83 11.64
N PRO A 55 -13.96 16.51 10.50
CA PRO A 55 -13.75 17.95 10.50
C PRO A 55 -14.95 18.65 11.16
N LYS A 56 -14.70 19.64 12.01
CA LYS A 56 -15.76 20.43 12.69
C LYS A 56 -16.61 21.27 11.72
N THR A 57 -16.15 21.44 10.49
CA THR A 57 -16.89 22.08 9.42
C THR A 57 -17.89 21.09 8.82
N PRO A 58 -19.13 21.52 8.48
CA PRO A 58 -20.05 20.66 7.75
C PRO A 58 -19.32 20.10 6.52
N PRO A 59 -19.54 18.81 6.16
CA PRO A 59 -18.93 18.24 4.97
C PRO A 59 -19.23 19.19 3.82
N VAL A 60 -18.18 19.67 3.13
CA VAL A 60 -18.37 20.38 1.85
C VAL A 60 -19.28 19.47 1.05
N GLU A 61 -20.42 20.02 0.60
CA GLU A 61 -21.43 19.30 -0.14
C GLU A 61 -20.72 18.66 -1.34
N ARG A 62 -20.37 17.37 -1.19
CA ARG A 62 -19.62 16.66 -2.21
C ARG A 62 -20.59 16.58 -3.36
N GLN A 63 -20.31 17.36 -4.42
CA GLN A 63 -21.11 17.34 -5.63
C GLN A 63 -21.37 15.88 -5.99
N THR A 64 -22.65 15.52 -6.00
CA THR A 64 -23.08 14.17 -6.24
C THR A 64 -22.67 13.84 -7.67
N ARG A 65 -21.67 12.97 -7.82
CA ARG A 65 -21.18 12.58 -9.14
C ARG A 65 -22.32 12.13 -10.02
N THR A 66 -22.32 12.59 -11.26
CA THR A 66 -23.27 12.10 -12.27
C THR A 66 -23.03 10.62 -12.53
N ASP A 67 -24.04 9.91 -13.04
CA ASP A 67 -23.88 8.48 -13.32
C ASP A 67 -22.85 8.21 -14.42
N ASP A 68 -22.67 9.14 -15.34
CA ASP A 68 -21.62 9.07 -16.36
C ASP A 68 -20.23 9.22 -15.76
N GLU A 69 -20.01 10.18 -14.84
CA GLU A 69 -18.74 10.32 -14.12
C GLU A 69 -18.42 9.09 -13.25
N LYS A 70 -19.44 8.43 -12.69
CA LYS A 70 -19.27 7.18 -11.94
C LYS A 70 -18.84 6.05 -12.88
N ARG A 71 -19.49 5.90 -14.04
CA ARG A 71 -19.17 4.88 -15.04
C ARG A 71 -17.76 5.08 -15.59
N GLU A 72 -17.41 6.30 -15.98
CA GLU A 72 -16.09 6.63 -16.51
C GLU A 72 -15.00 6.31 -15.49
N ARG A 73 -15.18 6.75 -14.24
CA ARG A 73 -14.20 6.49 -13.19
C ARG A 73 -14.11 5.03 -12.80
N ARG A 74 -15.22 4.28 -12.85
CA ARG A 74 -15.20 2.82 -12.68
C ARG A 74 -14.37 2.15 -13.77
N GLN A 75 -14.52 2.58 -15.02
CA GLN A 75 -13.74 2.04 -16.13
C GLN A 75 -12.25 2.34 -15.98
N GLN A 76 -11.90 3.58 -15.63
CA GLN A 76 -10.51 3.98 -15.38
C GLN A 76 -9.91 3.17 -14.23
N ALA A 77 -10.62 3.05 -13.10
CA ALA A 77 -10.16 2.27 -11.95
C ALA A 77 -9.94 0.78 -12.29
N LYS A 78 -10.82 0.19 -13.10
CA LYS A 78 -10.66 -1.19 -13.58
C LYS A 78 -9.39 -1.33 -14.42
N GLN A 79 -9.16 -0.43 -15.37
CA GLN A 79 -7.94 -0.43 -16.20
C GLN A 79 -6.67 -0.26 -15.35
N HIS A 80 -6.69 0.64 -14.37
CA HIS A 80 -5.59 0.82 -13.43
C HIS A 80 -5.31 -0.45 -12.62
N LEU A 81 -6.34 -1.15 -12.12
CA LEU A 81 -6.15 -2.40 -11.40
C LEU A 81 -5.49 -3.47 -12.27
N LEU A 82 -6.00 -3.67 -13.49
CA LEU A 82 -5.51 -4.73 -14.38
C LEU A 82 -4.09 -4.47 -14.91
N SER A 83 -3.70 -3.20 -15.06
CA SER A 83 -2.33 -2.82 -15.44
C SER A 83 -1.32 -2.94 -14.30
N ASN A 84 -1.79 -3.05 -13.05
CA ASN A 84 -0.93 -3.12 -11.86
C ASN A 84 -1.02 -4.47 -11.14
N ILE A 85 -1.39 -5.55 -11.84
CA ILE A 85 -1.35 -6.91 -11.28
C ILE A 85 0.12 -7.30 -11.04
N PRO A 86 0.52 -7.67 -9.81
CA PRO A 86 1.89 -8.08 -9.52
C PRO A 86 2.32 -9.30 -10.34
N GLU A 87 3.53 -9.26 -10.90
CA GLU A 87 4.11 -10.39 -11.66
C GLU A 87 4.18 -11.68 -10.84
N THR A 88 4.34 -11.58 -9.52
CA THR A 88 4.35 -12.74 -8.61
C THR A 88 3.04 -13.51 -8.63
N ILE A 89 1.89 -12.82 -8.75
CA ILE A 89 0.57 -13.46 -8.83
C ILE A 89 0.44 -14.15 -10.20
N SER A 90 0.83 -13.46 -11.26
CA SER A 90 0.82 -14.01 -12.63
C SER A 90 1.75 -15.23 -12.78
N LEU A 91 2.88 -15.25 -12.07
CA LEU A 91 3.81 -16.38 -12.06
C LEU A 91 3.22 -17.63 -11.39
N ILE A 92 2.43 -17.45 -10.33
CA ILE A 92 1.86 -18.57 -9.55
C ILE A 92 0.62 -19.16 -10.25
N PHE A 93 -0.27 -18.31 -10.76
CA PHE A 93 -1.59 -18.73 -11.26
C PHE A 93 -1.73 -18.69 -12.79
N GLY A 94 -0.74 -18.14 -13.50
CA GLY A 94 -0.84 -17.79 -14.91
C GLY A 94 -1.43 -16.40 -15.13
N SER A 95 -1.00 -15.71 -16.19
CA SER A 95 -1.40 -14.34 -16.52
C SER A 95 -2.92 -14.19 -16.68
N ASP A 96 -3.55 -15.15 -17.36
CA ASP A 96 -4.98 -15.08 -17.69
C ASP A 96 -5.84 -15.32 -16.45
N THR A 97 -5.47 -16.30 -15.62
CA THR A 97 -6.14 -16.58 -14.36
C THR A 97 -6.01 -15.43 -13.38
N ALA A 98 -4.83 -14.83 -13.27
CA ALA A 98 -4.59 -13.67 -12.42
C ALA A 98 -5.45 -12.46 -12.86
N ARG A 99 -5.55 -12.23 -14.17
CA ARG A 99 -6.39 -11.18 -14.75
C ARG A 99 -7.88 -11.43 -14.47
N LEU A 100 -8.38 -12.63 -14.73
CA LEU A 100 -9.78 -13.00 -14.46
C LEU A 100 -10.11 -12.86 -12.96
N GLY A 101 -9.20 -13.27 -12.09
CA GLY A 101 -9.34 -13.12 -10.64
C GLY A 101 -9.41 -11.65 -10.21
N ALA A 102 -8.53 -10.81 -10.75
CA ALA A 102 -8.52 -9.37 -10.49
C ALA A 102 -9.80 -8.69 -11.00
N GLU A 103 -10.28 -9.05 -12.19
CA GLU A 103 -11.57 -8.56 -12.71
C GLU A 103 -12.73 -8.98 -11.80
N ARG A 104 -12.76 -10.23 -11.34
CA ARG A 104 -13.82 -10.71 -10.45
C ARG A 104 -13.80 -10.00 -9.11
N LEU A 105 -12.63 -9.80 -8.51
CA LEU A 105 -12.45 -9.04 -7.28
C LEU A 105 -12.92 -7.59 -7.45
N PHE A 106 -12.60 -6.95 -8.58
CA PHE A 106 -13.07 -5.60 -8.87
C PHE A 106 -14.59 -5.52 -8.88
N GLU A 107 -15.28 -6.45 -9.55
CA GLU A 107 -16.74 -6.49 -9.59
C GLU A 107 -17.35 -6.73 -8.20
N LEU A 108 -16.72 -7.58 -7.37
CA LEU A 108 -17.16 -7.79 -5.99
C LEU A 108 -17.07 -6.50 -5.17
N PHE A 109 -16.05 -5.67 -5.38
CA PHE A 109 -15.94 -4.36 -4.74
C PHE A 109 -17.00 -3.35 -5.20
N GLN A 110 -17.68 -3.58 -6.33
CA GLN A 110 -18.76 -2.70 -6.79
C GLN A 110 -20.12 -3.05 -6.16
N ASP A 111 -20.26 -4.21 -5.50
CA ASP A 111 -21.51 -4.63 -4.88
C ASP A 111 -21.66 -4.03 -3.48
N ILE A 112 -22.59 -3.09 -3.35
CA ILE A 112 -22.86 -2.38 -2.08
C ILE A 112 -23.41 -3.33 -1.01
N GLN A 113 -24.16 -4.36 -1.39
CA GLN A 113 -24.75 -5.31 -0.44
C GLN A 113 -23.67 -6.20 0.19
N LEU A 114 -22.70 -6.64 -0.61
CA LEU A 114 -21.57 -7.42 -0.13
C LEU A 114 -20.58 -6.57 0.70
N ASN A 115 -20.42 -5.29 0.34
CA ASN A 115 -19.41 -4.41 0.96
C ASN A 115 -19.95 -3.52 2.08
N LYS A 116 -21.19 -3.71 2.52
CA LYS A 116 -21.82 -2.94 3.60
C LYS A 116 -21.01 -2.90 4.91
N HIS A 117 -20.13 -3.89 5.13
CA HIS A 117 -19.28 -3.99 6.31
C HIS A 117 -17.87 -3.39 6.13
N LEU A 118 -17.48 -3.04 4.90
CA LEU A 118 -16.16 -2.47 4.61
C LEU A 118 -16.14 -0.95 4.79
N CYS A 119 -17.25 -0.28 4.50
CA CYS A 119 -17.40 1.16 4.65
C CYS A 119 -18.73 1.44 5.35
N TYR A 120 -18.68 1.67 6.66
CA TYR A 120 -19.77 2.27 7.45
C TYR A 120 -19.48 3.76 7.65
#